data_AF-A0A8C4QLV1-F1
#
_entry.id   AF-A0A8C4QLV1-F1
#
_cell.length_a   1.000
_cell.length_b   1.000
_cell.length_c   1.000
_cell.angle_alpha   90.00
_cell.angle_beta   90.00
_cell.angle_gamma   90.00
#
_symmetry.space_group_name_H-M   'P 1'
#
loop_
_entity.id
_entity.type
_entity.pdbx_description
1 polymer ?
#
loop_
_entity_poly.entity_id
_entity_poly.type
_entity_poly.pdbx_seq_one_letter_code
_entity_poly.pdbx_strand_id
1 'polypeptide(L)'
;MASRPAQSSSSAFFVTVGRGLENFAADEIRAKLLASRELGCQLGLALTREFGWKADLRKPQLEVIAHLNNEAFIVGFPLTRVSLANRSWCRSPGLRATVAHAVAVLAGVQSGAKVLDPMCGSGTILLEATMEWKSAYYIGADIDCSQLSSASRNIASSKQSIDLIKASVLALPLQSSSVDVIVCDMPFGRRFGRGNDIMSQTRSSLQEMIRVLVSSGILVLLVSQTMSQEVIKMVEDGKCCQYKTQINNALVDITKCPGHARKCKPDERACGEDASRTVYVLSLQEVVPVSLGETEASIHKYIKIRLGEKKDELNRCSEPSFN
;
A
#
# COMPACT_ATOMS: atom_id res chain seq x y z
N MET A 1 -45.67 26.00 43.50
CA MET A 1 -45.52 25.92 42.03
C MET A 1 -44.03 25.84 41.71
N ALA A 2 -43.49 24.62 41.61
CA ALA A 2 -42.14 24.42 41.07
C ALA A 2 -42.32 24.21 39.55
N SER A 3 -41.89 25.19 38.78
CA SER A 3 -41.93 25.16 37.31
C SER A 3 -41.17 23.94 36.81
N ARG A 4 -41.85 23.07 36.06
CA ARG A 4 -41.20 22.05 35.22
C ARG A 4 -40.13 22.75 34.37
N PRO A 5 -38.88 22.25 34.31
CA PRO A 5 -37.95 22.74 33.32
C PRO A 5 -38.59 22.52 31.95
N ALA A 6 -38.50 23.53 31.09
CA ALA A 6 -38.95 23.46 29.72
C ALA A 6 -38.46 22.15 29.09
N GLN A 7 -39.34 21.43 28.38
CA GLN A 7 -38.95 20.32 27.53
C GLN A 7 -38.00 20.87 26.47
N SER A 8 -36.71 20.91 26.79
CA SER A 8 -35.66 21.00 25.79
C SER A 8 -35.83 19.76 24.92
N SER A 9 -35.76 19.93 23.61
CA SER A 9 -35.75 18.83 22.66
C SER A 9 -34.80 17.74 23.16
N SER A 10 -35.32 16.59 23.60
CA SER A 10 -34.50 15.53 24.16
C SER A 10 -33.52 15.08 23.08
N SER A 11 -32.23 15.35 23.27
CA SER A 11 -31.19 14.96 22.30
C SER A 11 -31.25 13.46 22.07
N ALA A 12 -31.41 13.07 20.80
CA ALA A 12 -31.46 11.67 20.39
C ALA A 12 -30.04 11.14 20.15
N PHE A 13 -29.67 10.01 20.75
CA PHE A 13 -28.31 9.46 20.66
C PHE A 13 -28.24 7.96 20.40
N PHE A 14 -27.09 7.50 19.92
CA PHE A 14 -26.77 6.07 19.77
C PHE A 14 -25.39 5.78 20.37
N VAL A 15 -25.23 4.62 21.02
CA VAL A 15 -23.94 4.15 21.53
C VAL A 15 -23.39 3.06 20.62
N THR A 16 -22.21 3.31 20.05
CA THR A 16 -21.45 2.30 19.31
C THR A 16 -20.28 1.83 20.18
N VAL A 17 -20.14 0.52 20.35
CA VAL A 17 -19.02 -0.07 21.09
C VAL A 17 -18.15 -0.88 20.14
N GLY A 18 -16.83 -0.65 20.16
CA GLY A 18 -15.86 -1.55 19.54
C GLY A 18 -15.36 -1.22 18.12
N ARG A 19 -15.46 0.03 17.65
CA ARG A 19 -14.86 0.43 16.35
C ARG A 19 -13.38 0.82 16.46
N GLY A 20 -12.54 -0.01 17.09
CA GLY A 20 -11.09 0.17 17.09
C GLY A 20 -10.44 -0.53 15.88
N LEU A 21 -9.22 -0.12 15.50
CA LEU A 21 -8.40 -0.83 14.51
C LEU A 21 -7.88 -2.18 15.04
N GLU A 22 -7.96 -2.39 16.35
CA GLU A 22 -7.66 -3.67 16.98
C GLU A 22 -8.96 -4.35 17.40
N ASN A 23 -9.00 -5.67 17.23
CA ASN A 23 -10.02 -6.50 17.84
C ASN A 23 -10.06 -6.26 19.36
N PHE A 24 -11.21 -6.54 19.98
CA PHE A 24 -11.38 -6.68 21.43
C PHE A 24 -10.36 -7.72 21.97
N ALA A 25 -9.10 -7.34 22.11
CA ALA A 25 -8.03 -8.18 22.63
C ALA A 25 -7.95 -7.89 24.12
N ALA A 26 -8.87 -8.51 24.84
CA ALA A 26 -8.84 -8.56 26.29
C ALA A 26 -9.52 -9.85 26.72
N ASP A 27 -8.84 -10.98 26.57
CA ASP A 27 -9.44 -12.30 26.83
C ASP A 27 -9.97 -12.42 28.27
N GLU A 28 -9.30 -11.80 29.25
CA GLU A 28 -9.79 -11.72 30.64
C GLU A 28 -10.99 -10.78 30.83
N ILE A 29 -11.03 -9.67 30.08
CA ILE A 29 -12.14 -8.71 30.13
C ILE A 29 -13.34 -9.29 29.39
N ARG A 30 -13.18 -9.95 28.24
CA ARG A 30 -14.26 -10.60 27.50
C ARG A 30 -14.93 -11.72 28.32
N ALA A 31 -14.17 -12.37 29.22
CA ALA A 31 -14.70 -13.34 30.17
C ALA A 31 -15.51 -12.70 31.32
N LYS A 32 -15.31 -11.41 31.62
CA LYS A 32 -15.95 -10.68 32.75
C LYS A 32 -16.91 -9.55 32.33
N LEU A 33 -16.78 -9.04 31.11
CA LEU A 33 -17.44 -7.87 30.56
C LEU A 33 -18.28 -8.28 29.37
N LEU A 34 -19.49 -7.75 29.37
CA LEU A 34 -20.60 -8.18 28.54
C LEU A 34 -20.27 -7.97 27.05
N ALA A 35 -20.89 -8.75 26.15
CA ALA A 35 -20.75 -8.58 24.70
C ALA A 35 -20.88 -7.10 24.30
N SER A 36 -20.21 -6.63 23.24
CA SER A 36 -20.16 -5.20 22.87
C SER A 36 -21.54 -4.53 22.81
N ARG A 37 -22.57 -5.28 22.40
CA ARG A 37 -23.97 -4.83 22.38
C ARG A 37 -24.53 -4.53 23.78
N GLU A 38 -24.20 -5.38 24.75
CA GLU A 38 -24.66 -5.25 26.12
C GLU A 38 -23.93 -4.10 26.84
N LEU A 39 -22.62 -3.93 26.61
CA LEU A 39 -21.91 -2.73 27.06
C LEU A 39 -22.53 -1.45 26.47
N GLY A 40 -22.88 -1.46 25.19
CA GLY A 40 -23.58 -0.36 24.53
C GLY A 40 -24.96 -0.08 25.16
N CYS A 41 -25.69 -1.13 25.53
CA CYS A 41 -26.96 -1.02 26.23
C CYS A 41 -26.79 -0.38 27.62
N GLN A 42 -25.84 -0.86 28.43
CA GLN A 42 -25.59 -0.33 29.78
C GLN A 42 -25.16 1.14 29.73
N LEU A 43 -24.26 1.50 28.80
CA LEU A 43 -23.87 2.89 28.57
C LEU A 43 -25.06 3.75 28.14
N GLY A 44 -25.91 3.24 27.22
CA GLY A 44 -27.12 3.93 26.80
C GLY A 44 -28.11 4.18 27.94
N LEU A 45 -28.30 3.19 28.82
CA LEU A 45 -29.15 3.32 30.01
C LEU A 45 -28.58 4.35 31.00
N ALA A 46 -27.27 4.34 31.23
CA ALA A 46 -26.60 5.30 32.10
C ALA A 46 -26.78 6.74 31.57
N LEU A 47 -26.51 6.96 30.28
CA LEU A 47 -26.69 8.27 29.63
C LEU A 47 -28.15 8.76 29.66
N THR A 48 -29.10 7.84 29.50
CA THR A 48 -30.53 8.15 29.61
C THR A 48 -30.90 8.61 31.02
N ARG A 49 -30.37 7.94 32.06
CA ARG A 49 -30.65 8.26 33.47
C ARG A 49 -30.03 9.59 33.89
N GLU A 50 -28.76 9.83 33.52
CA GLU A 50 -28.01 11.01 33.96
C GLU A 50 -28.40 12.27 33.17
N PHE A 51 -28.61 12.17 31.86
CA PHE A 51 -28.80 13.34 31.00
C PHE A 51 -30.23 13.48 30.44
N GLY A 52 -31.11 12.51 30.67
CA GLY A 52 -32.46 12.49 30.10
C GLY A 52 -32.47 12.35 28.57
N TRP A 53 -31.36 11.93 27.96
CA TRP A 53 -31.26 11.73 26.52
C TRP A 53 -32.07 10.51 26.06
N LYS A 54 -32.55 10.54 24.81
CA LYS A 54 -33.35 9.44 24.26
C LYS A 54 -32.51 8.60 23.29
N ALA A 55 -32.44 7.29 23.52
CA ALA A 55 -31.78 6.40 22.58
C ALA A 55 -32.56 6.32 21.25
N ASP A 56 -31.87 6.58 20.12
CA ASP A 56 -32.38 6.39 18.76
C ASP A 56 -31.32 5.67 17.92
N LEU A 57 -31.55 4.38 17.66
CA LEU A 57 -30.62 3.52 16.94
C LEU A 57 -30.65 3.72 15.41
N ARG A 58 -31.62 4.49 14.90
CA ARG A 58 -31.85 4.65 13.45
C ARG A 58 -31.47 6.04 12.96
N LYS A 59 -31.82 7.09 13.70
CA LYS A 59 -31.57 8.49 13.35
C LYS A 59 -31.02 9.29 14.54
N PRO A 60 -29.86 8.89 15.11
CA PRO A 60 -29.26 9.64 16.19
C PRO A 60 -28.83 11.05 15.72
N GLN A 61 -29.07 12.04 16.58
CA GLN A 61 -28.48 13.37 16.45
C GLN A 61 -27.01 13.35 16.88
N LEU A 62 -26.67 12.49 17.85
CA LEU A 62 -25.34 12.33 18.40
C LEU A 62 -24.96 10.85 18.52
N GLU A 63 -23.75 10.49 18.12
CA GLU A 63 -23.19 9.15 18.35
C GLU A 63 -22.19 9.23 19.50
N VAL A 64 -22.28 8.31 20.45
CA VAL A 64 -21.29 8.11 21.51
C VAL A 64 -20.54 6.83 21.17
N ILE A 65 -19.21 6.91 21.07
CA ILE A 65 -18.36 5.75 20.86
C ILE A 65 -17.73 5.34 22.18
N ALA A 66 -17.66 4.03 22.41
CA ALA A 66 -16.86 3.44 23.46
C ALA A 66 -15.88 2.41 22.88
N HIS A 67 -14.61 2.58 23.18
CA HIS A 67 -13.54 1.66 22.84
C HIS A 67 -12.95 1.09 24.11
N LEU A 68 -12.76 -0.21 24.13
CA LEU A 68 -12.20 -0.92 25.25
C LEU A 68 -11.14 -1.87 24.71
N ASN A 69 -9.93 -1.75 25.23
CA ASN A 69 -8.86 -2.74 25.06
C ASN A 69 -8.26 -3.07 26.44
N ASN A 70 -7.15 -3.80 26.46
CA ASN A 70 -6.45 -4.16 27.71
C ASN A 70 -5.90 -2.95 28.49
N GLU A 71 -5.72 -1.80 27.85
CA GLU A 71 -4.99 -0.66 28.40
C GLU A 71 -5.92 0.49 28.81
N ALA A 72 -7.01 0.69 28.06
CA ALA A 72 -7.87 1.85 28.23
C ALA A 72 -9.34 1.56 27.90
N PHE A 73 -10.20 2.30 28.60
CA PHE A 73 -11.60 2.49 28.24
C PHE A 73 -11.82 3.93 27.79
N ILE A 74 -12.04 4.12 26.50
CA ILE A 74 -12.17 5.44 25.86
C ILE A 74 -13.62 5.66 25.50
N VAL A 75 -14.21 6.76 25.96
CA VAL A 75 -15.56 7.20 25.58
C VAL A 75 -15.46 8.58 24.94
N GLY A 76 -16.15 8.78 23.81
CA GLY A 76 -16.11 10.07 23.12
C GLY A 76 -17.19 10.23 22.06
N PHE A 77 -17.08 11.31 21.29
CA PHE A 77 -17.94 11.61 20.16
C PHE A 77 -17.13 11.49 18.86
N PRO A 78 -17.59 10.70 17.87
CA PRO A 78 -16.88 10.59 16.61
C PRO A 78 -17.03 11.91 15.84
N LEU A 79 -15.91 12.45 15.35
CA LEU A 79 -15.91 13.65 14.51
C LEU A 79 -16.53 13.39 13.13
N THR A 80 -16.45 12.14 12.66
CA THR A 80 -16.96 11.72 11.36
C THR A 80 -17.92 10.55 11.51
N ARG A 81 -19.12 10.65 10.93
CA ARG A 81 -20.12 9.57 10.94
C ARG A 81 -19.79 8.42 10.00
N VAL A 82 -19.05 8.71 8.93
CA VAL A 82 -18.63 7.75 7.92
C VAL A 82 -17.11 7.60 7.99
N SER A 83 -16.61 6.38 7.80
CA SER A 83 -15.17 6.12 7.75
C SER A 83 -14.49 6.99 6.69
N LEU A 84 -13.39 7.65 7.05
CA LEU A 84 -12.57 8.42 6.11
C LEU A 84 -11.92 7.55 5.03
N ALA A 85 -11.87 6.23 5.23
CA ALA A 85 -11.44 5.30 4.21
C ALA A 85 -12.46 5.15 3.05
N ASN A 86 -13.70 5.60 3.24
CA ASN A 86 -14.73 5.55 2.21
C ASN A 86 -14.52 6.72 1.24
N ARG A 87 -13.86 6.43 0.12
CA ARG A 87 -13.64 7.41 -0.94
C ARG A 87 -14.79 7.40 -1.95
N SER A 88 -15.28 8.57 -2.32
CA SER A 88 -16.38 8.73 -3.29
C SER A 88 -16.05 8.22 -4.69
N TRP A 89 -14.75 8.16 -5.03
CA TRP A 89 -14.26 7.62 -6.30
C TRP A 89 -14.18 6.08 -6.31
N CYS A 90 -14.26 5.41 -5.16
CA CYS A 90 -14.13 3.96 -5.06
C CYS A 90 -15.39 3.28 -5.58
N ARG A 91 -15.33 2.78 -6.82
CA ARG A 91 -16.38 1.99 -7.47
C ARG A 91 -16.14 0.49 -7.35
N SER A 92 -14.89 0.10 -7.17
CA SER A 92 -14.46 -1.27 -6.93
C SER A 92 -13.54 -1.30 -5.72
N PRO A 93 -13.83 -2.13 -4.71
CA PRO A 93 -13.02 -2.23 -3.52
C PRO A 93 -11.64 -2.80 -3.85
N GLY A 94 -10.66 -2.42 -3.03
CA GLY A 94 -9.30 -2.95 -3.01
C GLY A 94 -8.69 -2.70 -1.65
N LEU A 95 -7.40 -2.37 -1.60
CA LEU A 95 -6.74 -1.95 -0.36
C LEU A 95 -7.51 -0.79 0.29
N ARG A 96 -7.59 -0.78 1.63
CA ARG A 96 -8.23 0.29 2.38
C ARG A 96 -7.52 1.62 2.08
N ALA A 97 -8.28 2.64 1.67
CA ALA A 97 -7.72 3.90 1.17
C ALA A 97 -6.75 4.59 2.14
N THR A 98 -7.01 4.50 3.46
CA THR A 98 -6.11 5.05 4.48
C THR A 98 -4.76 4.33 4.55
N VAL A 99 -4.74 3.01 4.31
CA VAL A 99 -3.49 2.23 4.26
C VAL A 99 -2.75 2.51 2.95
N ALA A 100 -3.48 2.56 1.83
CA ALA A 100 -2.95 2.95 0.54
C ALA A 100 -2.27 4.34 0.59
N HIS A 101 -2.89 5.31 1.26
CA HIS A 101 -2.30 6.62 1.50
C HIS A 101 -1.02 6.55 2.35
N ALA A 102 -1.01 5.74 3.42
CA ALA A 102 0.19 5.57 4.24
C ALA A 102 1.37 4.97 3.45
N VAL A 103 1.11 3.97 2.59
CA VAL A 103 2.11 3.43 1.65
C VAL A 103 2.66 4.53 0.74
N ALA A 104 1.78 5.35 0.17
CA ALA A 104 2.18 6.44 -0.73
C ALA A 104 2.99 7.54 -0.01
N VAL A 105 2.63 7.89 1.23
CA VAL A 105 3.39 8.82 2.09
C VAL A 105 4.80 8.30 2.36
N LEU A 106 4.93 7.04 2.74
CA LEU A 106 6.25 6.44 2.99
C LEU A 106 7.13 6.39 1.74
N ALA A 107 6.50 6.31 0.56
CA ALA A 107 7.20 6.33 -0.73
C ALA A 107 7.88 7.68 -1.01
N GLY A 108 7.44 8.78 -0.40
CA GLY A 108 8.09 10.09 -0.51
C GLY A 108 8.18 10.57 -1.95
N VAL A 109 7.09 10.42 -2.72
CA VAL A 109 7.03 10.73 -4.15
C VAL A 109 7.46 12.17 -4.41
N GLN A 110 8.43 12.35 -5.30
CA GLN A 110 8.90 13.66 -5.73
C GLN A 110 8.12 14.16 -6.94
N SER A 111 8.08 15.49 -7.13
CA SER A 111 7.48 16.07 -8.34
C SER A 111 8.19 15.56 -9.60
N GLY A 112 7.44 15.14 -10.61
CA GLY A 112 7.96 14.60 -11.86
C GLY A 112 8.44 13.14 -11.79
N ALA A 113 8.39 12.50 -10.62
CA ALA A 113 8.78 11.10 -10.47
C ALA A 113 7.87 10.15 -11.25
N LYS A 114 8.42 9.04 -11.74
CA LYS A 114 7.68 7.90 -12.30
C LYS A 114 7.43 6.86 -11.21
N VAL A 115 6.17 6.70 -10.86
CA VAL A 115 5.68 5.80 -9.82
C VAL A 115 5.04 4.59 -10.46
N LEU A 116 5.46 3.39 -10.05
CA LEU A 116 4.94 2.12 -10.53
C LEU A 116 4.30 1.33 -9.39
N ASP A 117 3.11 0.78 -9.63
CA ASP A 117 2.59 -0.36 -8.89
C ASP A 117 2.48 -1.58 -9.81
N PRO A 118 3.36 -2.59 -9.68
CA PRO A 118 3.44 -3.70 -10.62
C PRO A 118 2.40 -4.80 -10.36
N MET A 119 1.58 -4.65 -9.32
CA MET A 119 0.46 -5.53 -8.98
C MET A 119 -0.73 -4.67 -8.48
N CYS A 120 -1.14 -3.70 -9.30
CA CYS A 120 -1.93 -2.57 -8.86
C CYS A 120 -3.35 -2.91 -8.40
N GLY A 121 -3.88 -4.10 -8.71
CA GLY A 121 -5.23 -4.50 -8.35
C GLY A 121 -6.25 -3.49 -8.87
N SER A 122 -7.05 -2.93 -7.96
CA SER A 122 -8.04 -1.87 -8.26
C SER A 122 -7.46 -0.45 -8.31
N GLY A 123 -6.13 -0.32 -8.29
CA GLY A 123 -5.38 0.94 -8.42
C GLY A 123 -5.41 1.85 -7.19
N THR A 124 -5.81 1.36 -6.01
CA THR A 124 -6.05 2.20 -4.83
C THR A 124 -4.80 2.96 -4.37
N ILE A 125 -3.62 2.32 -4.32
CA ILE A 125 -2.37 2.97 -3.89
C ILE A 125 -2.03 4.12 -4.84
N LEU A 126 -2.00 3.85 -6.14
CA LEU A 126 -1.71 4.88 -7.14
C LEU A 126 -2.75 6.00 -7.12
N LEU A 127 -4.03 5.70 -6.92
CA LEU A 127 -5.07 6.73 -6.83
C LEU A 127 -4.89 7.63 -5.61
N GLU A 128 -4.61 7.08 -4.43
CA GLU A 128 -4.29 7.90 -3.25
C GLU A 128 -3.03 8.75 -3.50
N ALA A 129 -2.02 8.19 -4.18
CA ALA A 129 -0.81 8.93 -4.52
C ALA A 129 -1.08 10.07 -5.51
N THR A 130 -1.86 9.85 -6.57
CA THR A 130 -2.19 10.88 -7.58
C THR A 130 -2.90 12.09 -6.98
N MET A 131 -3.68 11.89 -5.91
CA MET A 131 -4.42 12.98 -5.26
C MET A 131 -3.50 13.95 -4.52
N GLU A 132 -2.40 13.44 -3.97
CA GLU A 132 -1.42 14.19 -3.20
C GLU A 132 -0.29 14.73 -4.10
N TRP A 133 0.34 13.87 -4.91
CA TRP A 133 1.50 14.21 -5.75
C TRP A 133 1.15 14.31 -7.24
N LYS A 134 0.26 15.24 -7.58
CA LYS A 134 -0.31 15.41 -8.94
C LYS A 134 0.70 15.57 -10.08
N SER A 135 1.91 16.04 -9.79
CA SER A 135 2.96 16.28 -10.78
C SER A 135 3.80 15.04 -11.12
N ALA A 136 3.52 13.89 -10.51
CA ALA A 136 4.18 12.62 -10.83
C ALA A 136 3.44 11.84 -11.93
N TYR A 137 4.12 10.88 -12.54
CA TYR A 137 3.58 9.98 -13.56
C TYR A 137 3.34 8.61 -12.95
N TYR A 138 2.15 8.04 -13.18
CA TYR A 138 1.71 6.83 -12.49
C TYR A 138 1.43 5.71 -13.48
N ILE A 139 2.01 4.54 -13.21
CA ILE A 139 1.83 3.33 -14.01
C ILE A 139 1.35 2.21 -13.09
N GLY A 140 0.24 1.59 -13.43
CA GLY A 140 -0.27 0.38 -12.78
C GLY A 140 -0.14 -0.82 -13.72
N ALA A 141 0.45 -1.91 -13.23
CA ALA A 141 0.43 -3.18 -13.93
C ALA A 141 -0.28 -4.25 -13.11
N ASP A 142 -1.02 -5.12 -13.78
CA ASP A 142 -1.59 -6.32 -13.16
C ASP A 142 -1.76 -7.41 -14.22
N ILE A 143 -1.66 -8.68 -13.81
CA ILE A 143 -1.83 -9.82 -14.70
C ILE A 143 -3.31 -10.09 -14.98
N ASP A 144 -4.19 -9.69 -14.05
CA ASP A 144 -5.62 -9.94 -14.10
C ASP A 144 -6.36 -8.77 -14.77
N CYS A 145 -6.96 -9.04 -15.93
CA CYS A 145 -7.79 -8.07 -16.66
C CYS A 145 -8.98 -7.55 -15.84
N SER A 146 -9.54 -8.37 -14.95
CA SER A 146 -10.68 -7.97 -14.11
C SER A 146 -10.27 -6.91 -13.07
N GLN A 147 -9.03 -7.01 -12.56
CA GLN A 147 -8.44 -6.01 -11.67
C GLN A 147 -8.18 -4.71 -12.42
N LEU A 148 -7.56 -4.77 -13.61
CA LEU A 148 -7.37 -3.58 -14.45
C LEU A 148 -8.69 -2.91 -14.85
N SER A 149 -9.74 -3.70 -15.11
CA SER A 149 -11.09 -3.18 -15.37
C SER A 149 -11.68 -2.48 -14.15
N SER A 150 -11.36 -2.96 -12.95
CA SER A 150 -11.74 -2.34 -11.68
C SER A 150 -10.96 -1.05 -11.41
N ALA A 151 -9.65 -1.05 -11.67
CA ALA A 151 -8.80 0.13 -11.62
C ALA A 151 -9.29 1.21 -12.58
N SER A 152 -9.57 0.87 -13.84
CA SER A 152 -10.07 1.79 -14.85
C SER A 152 -11.37 2.49 -14.40
N ARG A 153 -12.31 1.76 -13.77
CA ARG A 153 -13.54 2.35 -13.22
C ARG A 153 -13.28 3.32 -12.07
N ASN A 154 -12.35 2.99 -11.17
CA ASN A 154 -11.95 3.87 -10.08
C ASN A 154 -11.25 5.14 -10.62
N ILE A 155 -10.33 4.98 -11.58
CA ILE A 155 -9.63 6.08 -12.26
C ILE A 155 -10.63 7.03 -12.92
N ALA A 156 -11.55 6.51 -13.74
CA ALA A 156 -12.58 7.31 -14.38
C ALA A 156 -13.45 8.08 -13.37
N SER A 157 -13.79 7.47 -12.23
CA SER A 157 -14.57 8.14 -11.19
C SER A 157 -13.77 9.18 -10.39
N SER A 158 -12.45 9.07 -10.35
CA SER A 158 -11.55 9.98 -9.62
C SER A 158 -11.08 11.18 -10.43
N LYS A 159 -11.21 11.11 -11.77
CA LYS A 159 -10.67 12.09 -12.74
C LYS A 159 -9.14 12.25 -12.65
N GLN A 160 -8.43 11.22 -12.20
CA GLN A 160 -6.97 11.16 -12.18
C GLN A 160 -6.45 10.44 -13.43
N SER A 161 -5.15 10.56 -13.69
CA SER A 161 -4.48 9.89 -14.81
C SER A 161 -3.49 8.85 -14.30
N ILE A 162 -3.71 7.59 -14.67
CA ILE A 162 -2.82 6.46 -14.39
C ILE A 162 -2.80 5.59 -15.66
N ASP A 163 -1.61 5.26 -16.15
CA ASP A 163 -1.45 4.35 -17.27
C ASP A 163 -1.55 2.91 -16.77
N LEU A 164 -2.45 2.12 -17.36
CA LEU A 164 -2.67 0.73 -16.99
C LEU A 164 -2.09 -0.23 -18.03
N ILE A 165 -1.32 -1.23 -17.59
CA ILE A 165 -0.68 -2.22 -18.44
C ILE A 165 -1.03 -3.63 -17.96
N LYS A 166 -1.49 -4.50 -18.87
CA LYS A 166 -1.63 -5.92 -18.56
C LYS A 166 -0.27 -6.60 -18.65
N ALA A 167 0.33 -6.91 -17.52
CA ALA A 167 1.65 -7.54 -17.44
C ALA A 167 1.81 -8.35 -16.14
N SER A 168 2.71 -9.33 -16.17
CA SER A 168 3.14 -10.02 -14.96
C SER A 168 4.27 -9.22 -14.31
N VAL A 169 4.23 -9.08 -12.98
CA VAL A 169 5.36 -8.56 -12.19
C VAL A 169 6.65 -9.38 -12.37
N LEU A 170 6.56 -10.61 -12.88
CA LEU A 170 7.72 -11.46 -13.16
C LEU A 170 8.48 -11.04 -14.44
N ALA A 171 7.84 -10.26 -15.31
CA ALA A 171 8.40 -9.78 -16.58
C ALA A 171 7.67 -8.50 -17.02
N LEU A 172 8.06 -7.36 -16.46
CA LEU A 172 7.46 -6.06 -16.73
C LEU A 172 7.94 -5.53 -18.09
N PRO A 173 7.05 -5.03 -18.96
CA PRO A 173 7.40 -4.47 -20.27
C PRO A 173 7.98 -3.04 -20.15
N LEU A 174 8.88 -2.83 -19.19
CA LEU A 174 9.54 -1.57 -18.89
C LEU A 174 11.05 -1.74 -19.03
N GLN A 175 11.74 -0.65 -19.41
CA GLN A 175 13.20 -0.64 -19.49
C GLN A 175 13.82 -0.76 -18.09
N SER A 176 15.04 -1.28 -18.00
CA SER A 176 15.78 -1.29 -16.74
C SER A 176 16.07 0.13 -16.29
N SER A 177 16.04 0.39 -14.98
CA SER A 177 16.27 1.73 -14.40
C SER A 177 15.41 2.84 -15.05
N SER A 178 14.11 2.59 -15.21
CA SER A 178 13.16 3.50 -15.87
C SER A 178 12.12 4.11 -14.93
N VAL A 179 11.97 3.62 -13.70
CA VAL A 179 11.03 4.13 -12.69
C VAL A 179 11.76 4.59 -11.43
N ASP A 180 11.25 5.65 -10.80
CA ASP A 180 11.87 6.30 -9.65
C ASP A 180 11.40 5.69 -8.32
N VAL A 181 10.11 5.32 -8.28
CA VAL A 181 9.43 4.82 -7.09
C VAL A 181 8.58 3.62 -7.45
N ILE A 182 8.65 2.57 -6.65
CA ILE A 182 7.74 1.42 -6.72
C ILE A 182 6.97 1.35 -5.40
N VAL A 183 5.66 1.22 -5.50
CA VAL A 183 4.75 0.95 -4.37
C VAL A 183 3.98 -0.32 -4.69
N CYS A 184 3.82 -1.24 -3.73
CA CYS A 184 3.16 -2.50 -4.04
C CYS A 184 2.50 -3.14 -2.83
N ASP A 185 1.23 -3.54 -2.98
CA ASP A 185 0.53 -4.46 -2.06
C ASP A 185 0.84 -5.90 -2.49
N MET A 186 1.85 -6.51 -1.86
CA MET A 186 2.29 -7.86 -2.22
C MET A 186 1.17 -8.87 -1.89
N PRO A 187 0.87 -9.83 -2.78
CA PRO A 187 -0.20 -10.78 -2.55
C PRO A 187 0.10 -11.59 -1.28
N PHE A 188 -0.80 -11.50 -0.30
CA PHE A 188 -0.78 -12.36 0.86
C PHE A 188 -1.01 -13.79 0.39
N GLY A 189 -0.07 -14.70 0.63
CA GLY A 189 0.04 -16.08 0.09
C GLY A 189 -1.14 -17.06 0.32
N ARG A 190 -2.36 -16.57 0.55
CA ARG A 190 -3.59 -17.34 0.72
C ARG A 190 -4.22 -17.82 -0.60
N ARG A 191 -3.80 -17.29 -1.76
CA ARG A 191 -4.41 -17.62 -3.08
C ARG A 191 -3.48 -18.26 -4.11
N PHE A 192 -2.19 -18.41 -3.82
CA PHE A 192 -1.21 -18.85 -4.81
C PHE A 192 -0.31 -19.96 -4.24
N GLY A 193 -0.55 -21.22 -4.64
CA GLY A 193 0.45 -22.29 -4.61
C GLY A 193 0.89 -22.87 -3.26
N ARG A 194 1.63 -23.99 -3.31
CA ARG A 194 2.31 -24.62 -2.17
C ARG A 194 3.52 -23.75 -1.76
N GLY A 195 3.85 -23.70 -0.47
CA GLY A 195 4.78 -22.71 0.15
C GLY A 195 6.11 -22.42 -0.58
N ASN A 196 6.76 -23.41 -1.22
CA ASN A 196 8.01 -23.18 -1.96
C ASN A 196 7.84 -22.32 -3.23
N ASP A 197 6.67 -22.32 -3.86
CA ASP A 197 6.38 -21.58 -5.09
C ASP A 197 6.12 -20.08 -4.82
N ILE A 198 5.55 -19.77 -3.65
CA ILE A 198 5.32 -18.37 -3.22
C ILE A 198 6.65 -17.64 -3.05
N MET A 199 7.64 -18.32 -2.46
CA MET A 199 8.94 -17.74 -2.16
C MET A 199 9.77 -17.51 -3.41
N SER A 200 9.73 -18.43 -4.38
CA SER A 200 10.40 -18.27 -5.67
C SER A 200 9.79 -17.15 -6.51
N GLN A 201 8.46 -17.04 -6.52
CA GLN A 201 7.74 -15.96 -7.19
C GLN A 201 8.04 -14.61 -6.53
N THR A 202 7.96 -14.53 -5.19
CA THR A 202 8.29 -13.30 -4.44
C THR A 202 9.70 -12.83 -4.76
N ARG A 203 10.69 -13.74 -4.78
CA ARG A 203 12.06 -13.42 -5.16
C ARG A 203 12.16 -12.90 -6.59
N SER A 204 11.48 -13.55 -7.53
CA SER A 204 11.49 -13.17 -8.95
C SER A 204 10.82 -11.81 -9.17
N SER A 205 9.71 -11.53 -8.48
CA SER A 205 9.06 -10.23 -8.46
C SER A 205 9.99 -9.14 -7.93
N LEU A 206 10.70 -9.39 -6.83
CA LEU A 206 11.67 -8.43 -6.28
C LEU A 206 12.82 -8.17 -7.27
N GLN A 207 13.34 -9.20 -7.94
CA GLN A 207 14.38 -9.05 -8.96
C GLN A 207 13.91 -8.15 -10.12
N GLU A 208 12.68 -8.33 -10.57
CA GLU A 208 12.11 -7.54 -11.66
C GLU A 208 11.82 -6.09 -11.23
N MET A 209 11.34 -5.88 -10.00
CA MET A 209 11.21 -4.55 -9.41
C MET A 209 12.57 -3.84 -9.31
N ILE A 210 13.60 -4.54 -8.81
CA ILE A 210 14.98 -4.01 -8.75
C ILE A 210 15.49 -3.67 -10.15
N ARG A 211 15.19 -4.48 -11.17
CA ARG A 211 15.61 -4.22 -12.55
C ARG A 211 15.07 -2.89 -13.06
N VAL A 212 13.77 -2.63 -12.89
CA VAL A 212 13.13 -1.43 -13.45
C VAL A 212 13.38 -0.18 -12.60
N LEU A 213 13.64 -0.32 -11.30
CA LEU A 213 13.92 0.80 -10.39
C LEU A 213 15.27 1.46 -10.70
N VAL A 214 15.35 2.79 -10.69
CA VAL A 214 16.62 3.55 -10.84
C VAL A 214 17.55 3.35 -9.63
N SER A 215 18.85 3.68 -9.80
CA SER A 215 19.75 3.78 -8.64
C SER A 215 19.25 4.88 -7.70
N SER A 216 19.33 4.66 -6.40
CA SER A 216 18.74 5.50 -5.35
C SER A 216 17.21 5.60 -5.39
N GLY A 217 16.55 4.78 -6.23
CA GLY A 217 15.10 4.70 -6.28
C GLY A 217 14.50 4.05 -5.03
N ILE A 218 13.23 4.39 -4.76
CA ILE A 218 12.49 3.95 -3.57
C ILE A 218 11.61 2.75 -3.90
N LEU A 219 11.64 1.73 -3.05
CA LEU A 219 10.70 0.61 -3.10
C LEU A 219 9.94 0.53 -1.78
N VAL A 220 8.60 0.59 -1.85
CA VAL A 220 7.71 0.42 -0.71
C VAL A 220 6.82 -0.80 -0.91
N LEU A 221 6.88 -1.75 0.01
CA LEU A 221 6.13 -2.99 -0.05
C LEU A 221 5.21 -3.10 1.16
N LEU A 222 3.91 -3.31 0.93
CA LEU A 222 3.00 -3.81 1.95
C LEU A 222 3.03 -5.35 1.90
N VAL A 223 3.41 -5.99 3.00
CA VAL A 223 3.58 -7.45 3.12
C VAL A 223 2.87 -7.98 4.36
N SER A 224 2.42 -9.24 4.35
CA SER A 224 1.84 -9.83 5.57
C SER A 224 2.91 -9.99 6.64
N GLN A 225 2.48 -10.05 7.90
CA GLN A 225 3.37 -10.34 9.02
C GLN A 225 4.21 -11.62 8.80
N THR A 226 3.63 -12.65 8.19
CA THR A 226 4.32 -13.91 7.87
C THR A 226 5.39 -13.77 6.79
N MET A 227 5.21 -12.84 5.84
CA MET A 227 6.15 -12.62 4.73
C MET A 227 7.19 -11.55 5.04
N SER A 228 6.95 -10.69 6.03
CA SER A 228 7.85 -9.62 6.43
C SER A 228 9.28 -10.12 6.66
N GLN A 229 9.46 -11.11 7.55
CA GLN A 229 10.79 -11.62 7.89
C GLN A 229 11.47 -12.33 6.71
N GLU A 230 10.69 -13.03 5.89
CA GLU A 230 11.21 -13.72 4.73
C GLU A 230 11.69 -12.75 3.64
N VAL A 231 10.96 -11.67 3.38
CA VAL A 231 11.37 -10.62 2.43
C VAL A 231 12.63 -9.92 2.92
N ILE A 232 12.73 -9.59 4.21
CA ILE A 232 13.94 -9.01 4.81
C ILE A 232 15.13 -9.94 4.59
N LYS A 233 14.99 -11.21 4.94
CA LYS A 233 16.04 -12.23 4.75
C LYS A 233 16.46 -12.40 3.29
N MET A 234 15.51 -12.37 2.35
CA MET A 234 15.82 -12.43 0.91
C MET A 234 16.67 -11.25 0.43
N VAL A 235 16.39 -10.06 0.95
CA VAL A 235 17.13 -8.84 0.63
C VAL A 235 18.53 -8.89 1.25
N GLU A 236 18.64 -9.27 2.52
CA GLU A 236 19.91 -9.37 3.27
C GLU A 236 20.85 -10.44 2.70
N ASP A 237 20.33 -11.61 2.33
CA ASP A 237 21.10 -12.71 1.73
C ASP A 237 21.64 -12.35 0.32
N GLY A 238 21.33 -11.16 -0.21
CA GLY A 238 21.70 -10.74 -1.56
C GLY A 238 21.04 -11.58 -2.67
N LYS A 239 20.04 -12.39 -2.30
CA LYS A 239 19.38 -13.36 -3.15
C LYS A 239 18.60 -12.68 -4.28
N CYS A 240 18.00 -11.52 -4.01
CA CYS A 240 17.29 -10.73 -5.02
C CYS A 240 18.21 -9.79 -5.82
N CYS A 241 19.48 -9.63 -5.40
CA CYS A 241 20.34 -8.52 -5.80
C CYS A 241 21.29 -8.85 -6.97
N GLN A 242 21.36 -10.11 -7.39
CA GLN A 242 22.19 -10.54 -8.51
C GLN A 242 21.46 -10.35 -9.86
N TYR A 243 21.23 -9.10 -10.25
CA TYR A 243 20.72 -8.79 -11.59
C TYR A 243 21.87 -8.36 -12.52
N LYS A 244 22.08 -9.12 -13.61
CA LYS A 244 23.04 -8.76 -14.68
C LYS A 244 22.36 -7.79 -15.64
N THR A 245 22.76 -6.53 -15.64
CA THR A 245 22.44 -5.64 -16.76
C THR A 245 23.34 -6.00 -17.93
N GLN A 246 22.84 -6.72 -18.94
CA GLN A 246 23.45 -6.65 -20.26
C GLN A 246 23.06 -5.31 -20.85
N ILE A 247 24.01 -4.39 -20.97
CA ILE A 247 23.85 -3.19 -21.79
C ILE A 247 23.89 -3.68 -23.24
N ASN A 248 22.75 -4.12 -23.77
CA ASN A 248 22.60 -4.27 -25.21
C ASN A 248 22.09 -2.94 -25.73
N ASN A 249 23.00 -2.14 -26.27
CA ASN A 249 22.66 -1.05 -27.19
C ASN A 249 22.06 -1.68 -28.46
N ALA A 250 20.78 -2.00 -28.41
CA ALA A 250 19.98 -2.28 -29.59
C ALA A 250 18.85 -1.26 -29.63
N LEU A 251 19.11 -0.16 -30.33
CA LEU A 251 18.07 0.69 -30.90
C LEU A 251 17.11 -0.22 -31.67
N VAL A 252 15.89 -0.39 -31.15
CA VAL A 252 14.81 -0.98 -31.93
C VAL A 252 14.33 0.11 -32.89
N ASP A 253 14.88 0.06 -34.10
CA ASP A 253 14.41 0.83 -35.24
C ASP A 253 12.99 0.35 -35.58
N ILE A 254 11.99 1.16 -35.24
CA ILE A 254 10.59 0.91 -35.61
C ILE A 254 10.43 1.34 -37.08
N THR A 255 10.95 0.54 -38.01
CA THR A 255 10.52 0.57 -39.42
C THR A 255 10.65 -0.80 -40.09
N LYS A 256 9.52 -1.53 -40.18
CA LYS A 256 8.95 -2.16 -41.40
C LYS A 256 8.26 -3.51 -41.18
N CYS A 257 7.04 -3.56 -41.70
CA CYS A 257 6.18 -4.72 -41.95
C CYS A 257 6.83 -5.78 -42.89
N PRO A 258 6.23 -6.98 -43.00
CA PRO A 258 6.94 -8.21 -43.35
C PRO A 258 7.03 -8.45 -44.87
N GLY A 259 8.16 -8.98 -45.31
CA GLY A 259 8.28 -9.60 -46.64
C GLY A 259 9.69 -9.57 -47.20
N HIS A 260 10.39 -10.70 -47.06
CA HIS A 260 11.41 -11.30 -47.96
C HIS A 260 12.58 -11.90 -47.19
N ALA A 261 12.66 -13.22 -47.24
CA ALA A 261 13.77 -14.01 -46.76
C ALA A 261 15.03 -13.75 -47.61
N ARG A 262 16.13 -13.31 -46.98
CA ARG A 262 17.49 -13.51 -47.50
C ARG A 262 18.43 -13.87 -46.36
N LYS A 263 19.14 -14.98 -46.56
CA LYS A 263 20.21 -15.52 -45.70
C LYS A 263 21.38 -14.55 -45.66
N CYS A 264 21.79 -14.09 -44.48
CA CYS A 264 23.11 -13.54 -44.23
C CYS A 264 23.81 -14.40 -43.16
N LYS A 265 25.03 -14.84 -43.46
CA LYS A 265 25.89 -15.63 -42.56
C LYS A 265 26.39 -14.73 -41.41
N PRO A 266 26.62 -15.25 -40.19
CA PRO A 266 27.27 -14.49 -39.15
C PRO A 266 28.77 -14.39 -39.44
N ASP A 267 29.29 -13.17 -39.37
CA ASP A 267 30.73 -12.88 -39.39
C ASP A 267 31.25 -13.03 -37.95
N GLU A 268 32.12 -14.02 -37.75
CA GLU A 268 32.85 -14.23 -36.50
C GLU A 268 34.08 -13.31 -36.49
N ARG A 269 34.01 -12.19 -35.77
CA ARG A 269 35.20 -11.56 -35.19
C ARG A 269 34.86 -10.51 -34.12
N ALA A 270 35.19 -10.91 -32.89
CA ALA A 270 35.77 -10.15 -31.78
C ALA A 270 35.25 -8.73 -31.47
N CYS A 271 34.81 -8.55 -30.23
CA CYS A 271 35.38 -7.55 -29.32
C CYS A 271 35.04 -7.97 -27.87
N GLY A 272 36.08 -8.39 -27.14
CA GLY A 272 36.02 -8.55 -25.70
C GLY A 272 36.11 -7.18 -25.04
N GLU A 273 35.13 -6.86 -24.20
CA GLU A 273 35.26 -5.85 -23.16
C GLU A 273 34.74 -6.48 -21.87
N ASP A 274 35.59 -6.44 -20.85
CA ASP A 274 35.33 -6.96 -19.51
C ASP A 274 34.27 -6.07 -18.84
N ALA A 275 33.00 -6.40 -19.06
CA ALA A 275 31.86 -5.63 -18.54
C ALA A 275 31.87 -5.69 -17.00
N SER A 276 32.37 -4.61 -16.38
CA SER A 276 32.32 -4.39 -14.93
C SER A 276 30.91 -4.65 -14.40
N ARG A 277 30.79 -5.72 -13.61
CA ARG A 277 29.51 -6.20 -13.07
C ARG A 277 29.00 -5.19 -12.03
N THR A 278 28.08 -4.33 -12.45
CA THR A 278 27.40 -3.46 -11.51
C THR A 278 26.31 -4.26 -10.79
N VAL A 279 26.48 -4.46 -9.48
CA VAL A 279 25.52 -5.16 -8.63
C VAL A 279 24.73 -4.12 -7.84
N TYR A 280 23.41 -4.29 -7.76
CA TYR A 280 22.52 -3.42 -6.98
C TYR A 280 21.92 -4.21 -5.83
N VAL A 281 21.82 -3.61 -4.65
CA VAL A 281 21.13 -4.19 -3.49
C VAL A 281 20.02 -3.27 -3.01
N LEU A 282 19.04 -3.84 -2.32
CA LEU A 282 18.06 -3.06 -1.57
C LEU A 282 18.57 -2.87 -0.14
N SER A 283 18.59 -1.64 0.33
CA SER A 283 18.88 -1.29 1.72
C SER A 283 17.58 -0.97 2.44
N LEU A 284 17.21 -1.79 3.43
CA LEU A 284 16.04 -1.56 4.27
C LEU A 284 16.23 -0.27 5.08
N GLN A 285 15.26 0.63 4.99
CA GLN A 285 15.26 1.90 5.72
C GLN A 285 14.30 1.89 6.90
N GLU A 286 13.11 1.33 6.70
CA GLU A 286 12.03 1.41 7.67
C GLU A 286 11.06 0.23 7.53
N VAL A 287 10.51 -0.23 8.66
CA VAL A 287 9.42 -1.20 8.73
C VAL A 287 8.35 -0.65 9.66
N VAL A 288 7.17 -0.36 9.11
CA VAL A 288 6.04 0.19 9.87
C VAL A 288 4.96 -0.89 9.98
N PRO A 289 4.62 -1.36 11.19
CA PRO A 289 3.51 -2.28 11.37
C PRO A 289 2.18 -1.57 11.07
N VAL A 290 1.29 -2.25 10.35
CA VAL A 290 -0.04 -1.74 10.01
C VAL A 290 -1.08 -2.84 10.16
N SER A 291 -2.21 -2.50 10.79
CA SER A 291 -3.36 -3.40 10.85
C SER A 291 -4.25 -3.20 9.62
N LEU A 292 -4.57 -4.31 8.95
CA LEU A 292 -5.57 -4.37 7.88
C LEU A 292 -6.94 -4.82 8.43
N GLY A 293 -7.16 -4.70 9.74
CA GLY A 293 -8.32 -5.23 10.46
C GLY A 293 -8.00 -6.58 11.08
N GLU A 294 -8.46 -7.68 10.48
CA GLU A 294 -8.18 -9.03 11.00
C GLU A 294 -6.79 -9.58 10.65
N THR A 295 -6.04 -8.86 9.81
CA THR A 295 -4.72 -9.31 9.32
C THR A 295 -3.67 -8.27 9.66
N GLU A 296 -2.60 -8.72 10.31
CA GLU A 296 -1.40 -7.93 10.55
C GLU A 296 -0.50 -7.91 9.31
N ALA A 297 0.00 -6.72 9.01
CA ALA A 297 0.89 -6.47 7.88
C ALA A 297 1.95 -5.45 8.27
N SER A 298 2.94 -5.28 7.41
CA SER A 298 3.98 -4.27 7.58
C SER A 298 4.28 -3.58 6.25
N ILE A 299 4.52 -2.28 6.31
CA ILE A 299 5.01 -1.49 5.18
C ILE A 299 6.53 -1.43 5.31
N HIS A 300 7.24 -1.96 4.32
CA HIS A 300 8.69 -1.95 4.26
C HIS A 300 9.14 -0.91 3.25
N LYS A 301 10.09 -0.06 3.64
CA LYS A 301 10.72 0.92 2.75
C LYS A 301 12.17 0.52 2.49
N TYR A 302 12.55 0.47 1.22
CA TYR A 302 13.90 0.18 0.76
C TYR A 302 14.40 1.27 -0.19
N ILE A 303 15.72 1.43 -0.24
CA ILE A 303 16.43 2.22 -1.27
C ILE A 303 17.29 1.26 -2.08
N LYS A 304 17.23 1.38 -3.42
CA LYS A 304 18.15 0.65 -4.31
C LYS A 304 19.51 1.35 -4.30
N ILE A 305 20.56 0.66 -3.89
CA ILE A 305 21.93 1.19 -3.85
C ILE A 305 22.85 0.37 -4.74
N ARG A 306 23.87 1.02 -5.32
CA ARG A 306 24.92 0.35 -6.08
C ARG A 306 25.99 -0.19 -5.13
N LEU A 307 26.31 -1.48 -5.22
CA LEU A 307 27.44 -2.06 -4.48
C LEU A 307 28.75 -1.45 -5.00
N GLY A 308 29.48 -0.77 -4.12
CA GLY A 308 30.76 -0.12 -4.42
C GLY A 308 30.73 1.41 -4.35
N GLU A 309 29.54 2.04 -4.30
CA GLU A 309 29.42 3.43 -3.88
C GLU A 309 29.68 3.50 -2.37
N LYS A 310 30.78 4.17 -1.99
CA LYS A 310 31.13 4.40 -0.57
C LYS A 310 29.96 5.11 0.12
N LYS A 311 29.81 4.81 1.42
CA LYS A 311 28.75 5.23 2.36
C LYS A 311 28.55 6.74 2.57
N ASP A 312 29.01 7.59 1.65
CA ASP A 312 29.12 9.05 1.82
C ASP A 312 27.93 9.83 1.20
N GLU A 313 27.07 9.21 0.41
CA GLU A 313 25.89 9.89 -0.18
C GLU A 313 24.60 9.77 0.65
N LEU A 314 24.52 8.84 1.62
CA LEU A 314 23.32 8.68 2.46
C LEU A 314 23.07 9.87 3.42
N ASN A 315 24.10 10.67 3.71
CA ASN A 315 24.01 11.82 4.63
C ASN A 315 23.56 13.12 3.95
N ARG A 316 23.33 13.15 2.63
CA ARG A 316 22.93 14.39 1.92
C ARG A 316 21.42 14.56 1.72
N CYS A 317 20.61 13.54 2.03
CA CYS A 317 19.14 13.61 1.85
C CYS A 317 18.36 13.83 3.16
N SER A 318 19.03 14.09 4.29
CA SER A 318 18.41 14.20 5.62
C SER A 318 18.32 15.62 6.19
N GLU A 319 18.58 16.68 5.41
CA GLU A 319 18.29 18.05 5.86
C GLU A 319 17.17 18.68 5.03
N PRO A 320 15.96 18.89 5.61
CA PRO A 320 15.02 19.84 5.06
C PRO A 320 15.55 21.26 5.32
N SER A 321 15.93 21.96 4.26
CA SER A 321 16.15 23.40 4.28
C SER A 321 14.82 24.12 4.47
N PHE A 322 14.45 24.36 5.71
CA PHE A 322 13.46 25.38 6.05
C PHE A 322 14.12 26.75 5.89
N ASN A 323 13.71 27.50 4.86
CA ASN A 323 13.70 28.96 4.83
C ASN A 323 12.26 29.40 4.63
#